data_AF-A0A2R4LYQ3-F1
#
_entry.id   AF-A0A2R4LYQ3-F1
#
_cell.length_a   1.000
_cell.length_b   1.000
_cell.length_c   1.000
_cell.angle_alpha   90.00
_cell.angle_beta   90.00
_cell.angle_gamma   90.00
#
_symmetry.space_group_name_H-M   'P 1'
#
loop_
_entity.id
_entity.type
_entity.pdbx_description
1 polymer ?
#
loop_
_entity_poly.entity_id
_entity_poly.type
_entity_poly.pdbx_seq_one_letter_code
_entity_poly.pdbx_strand_id
1 'polypeptide(L)'
;MDGALRPNTRIDEAEALASLEAPDNILSTPDGILLSSRERLLRLTPEGGTDVIWSASSDITCLASDDSGALAVGLDEGRVLIRGGRHDGWEGTQLNGMPIVAPSAAVFTDPDTLLLCLASQDNRMGDWSST
;
A
#
# COMPACT_ATOMS: atom_id res chain seq x y z
N MET A 1 -22.77 7.90 -5.01
CA MET A 1 -23.06 8.11 -6.44
C MET A 1 -23.95 6.96 -6.88
N ASP A 2 -25.27 7.10 -6.80
CA ASP A 2 -26.20 6.02 -7.14
C ASP A 2 -27.02 6.36 -8.37
N GLY A 3 -26.56 5.85 -9.52
CA GLY A 3 -27.39 5.78 -10.72
C GLY A 3 -28.42 4.65 -10.63
N ALA A 4 -29.37 4.63 -11.57
CA ALA A 4 -30.50 3.68 -11.62
C ALA A 4 -30.12 2.17 -11.59
N LEU A 5 -28.85 1.84 -11.81
CA LEU A 5 -28.35 0.46 -11.89
C LEU A 5 -27.89 -0.11 -10.54
N ARG A 6 -27.75 0.72 -9.49
CA ARG A 6 -27.23 0.33 -8.16
C ARG A 6 -26.07 -0.70 -8.22
N PRO A 7 -25.01 -0.43 -9.00
CA PRO A 7 -23.91 -1.40 -9.17
C PRO A 7 -23.21 -1.73 -7.84
N ASN A 8 -23.36 -0.88 -6.82
CA ASN A 8 -22.73 -1.00 -5.53
C ASN A 8 -23.56 -1.77 -4.49
N THR A 9 -24.75 -2.31 -4.83
CA THR A 9 -25.60 -3.01 -3.84
C THR A 9 -24.87 -4.12 -3.10
N ARG A 10 -23.99 -4.87 -3.79
CA ARG A 10 -23.18 -5.90 -3.13
C ARG A 10 -22.17 -5.35 -2.12
N ILE A 11 -21.69 -4.11 -2.30
CA ILE A 11 -20.80 -3.42 -1.36
C ILE A 11 -21.62 -2.86 -0.20
N ASP A 12 -22.77 -2.26 -0.50
CA ASP A 12 -23.65 -1.66 0.52
C ASP A 12 -24.23 -2.72 1.48
N GLU A 13 -24.48 -3.94 0.98
CA GLU A 13 -24.98 -5.07 1.75
C GLU A 13 -23.86 -5.94 2.34
N ALA A 14 -22.58 -5.67 2.02
CA ALA A 14 -21.48 -6.46 2.53
C ALA A 14 -21.29 -6.23 4.04
N GLU A 15 -21.08 -7.33 4.77
CA GLU A 15 -20.67 -7.24 6.17
C GLU A 15 -19.24 -6.71 6.26
N ALA A 16 -19.03 -5.71 7.13
CA ALA A 16 -17.71 -5.17 7.36
C ALA A 16 -16.85 -6.20 8.11
N LEU A 17 -15.77 -6.65 7.47
CA LEU A 17 -14.85 -7.62 8.06
C LEU A 17 -14.03 -7.03 9.19
N ALA A 18 -13.61 -5.76 9.08
CA ALA A 18 -12.85 -5.06 10.12
C ALA A 18 -13.11 -3.55 10.03
N SER A 19 -12.97 -2.85 11.14
CA SER A 19 -12.99 -1.39 11.20
C SER A 19 -11.60 -0.87 11.55
N LEU A 20 -11.06 0.01 10.72
CA LEU A 20 -9.73 0.56 10.86
C LEU A 20 -9.79 2.08 10.73
N GLU A 21 -8.94 2.77 11.49
CA GLU A 21 -8.76 4.21 11.34
C GLU A 21 -7.87 4.48 10.13
N ALA A 22 -8.31 5.34 9.21
CA ALA A 22 -7.56 5.74 8.02
C ALA A 22 -6.95 4.55 7.23
N PRO A 23 -7.74 3.55 6.80
CA PRO A 23 -7.28 2.52 5.88
C PRO A 23 -6.92 3.14 4.52
N ASP A 24 -5.82 2.72 3.92
CA ASP A 24 -5.39 3.25 2.61
C ASP A 24 -5.16 2.14 1.57
N ASN A 25 -4.20 1.24 1.80
CA ASN A 25 -3.89 0.16 0.86
C ASN A 25 -4.42 -1.21 1.34
N ILE A 26 -4.80 -2.08 0.40
CA ILE A 26 -5.15 -3.49 0.64
C ILE A 26 -4.55 -4.38 -0.46
N LEU A 27 -3.95 -5.51 -0.09
CA LEU A 27 -3.46 -6.50 -1.06
C LEU A 27 -3.49 -7.93 -0.51
N SER A 28 -3.47 -8.91 -1.41
CA SER A 28 -3.33 -10.33 -1.07
C SER A 28 -1.86 -10.75 -1.12
N THR A 29 -1.46 -11.64 -0.23
CA THR A 29 -0.16 -12.32 -0.22
C THR A 29 -0.38 -13.82 0.00
N PRO A 30 0.65 -14.68 -0.19
CA PRO A 30 0.56 -16.09 0.18
C PRO A 30 0.17 -16.34 1.65
N ASP A 31 0.50 -15.40 2.54
CA ASP A 31 0.23 -15.51 3.98
C ASP A 31 -1.12 -14.89 4.39
N GLY A 32 -1.88 -14.30 3.44
CA GLY A 32 -3.17 -13.64 3.69
C GLY A 32 -3.24 -12.18 3.25
N ILE A 33 -4.26 -11.47 3.71
CA ILE A 33 -4.55 -10.09 3.31
C ILE A 33 -3.75 -9.12 4.18
N LEU A 34 -3.07 -8.19 3.53
CA LEU A 34 -2.37 -7.07 4.16
C LEU A 34 -3.11 -5.75 3.91
N LEU A 35 -3.02 -4.86 4.89
CA LEU A 35 -3.63 -3.53 4.90
C LEU A 35 -2.61 -2.50 5.36
N SER A 36 -2.71 -1.25 4.90
CA SER A 36 -2.02 -0.11 5.54
C SER A 36 -3.00 0.79 6.29
N SER A 37 -2.52 1.37 7.39
CA SER A 37 -3.15 2.48 8.09
C SER A 37 -2.06 3.38 8.65
N ARG A 38 -1.91 4.56 8.05
CA ARG A 38 -0.77 5.47 8.27
C ARG A 38 0.55 4.71 8.12
N GLU A 39 1.42 4.75 9.13
CA GLU A 39 2.73 4.09 9.13
C GLU A 39 2.66 2.56 9.36
N ARG A 40 1.48 2.01 9.62
CA ARG A 40 1.33 0.61 10.04
C ARG A 40 0.94 -0.29 8.89
N LEU A 41 1.69 -1.39 8.75
CA LEU A 41 1.32 -2.54 7.95
C LEU A 41 0.63 -3.56 8.86
N LEU A 42 -0.58 -3.94 8.48
CA LEU A 42 -1.46 -4.80 9.24
C LEU A 42 -1.77 -6.07 8.44
N ARG A 43 -2.04 -7.17 9.15
CA ARG A 43 -2.60 -8.39 8.58
C ARG A 43 -4.04 -8.54 9.04
N LEU A 44 -4.96 -8.82 8.12
CA LEU A 44 -6.34 -9.16 8.46
C LEU A 44 -6.37 -10.56 9.10
N THR A 45 -7.00 -10.69 10.27
CA THR A 45 -7.17 -11.98 10.93
C THR A 45 -8.41 -12.72 10.39
N PRO A 46 -8.43 -14.06 10.43
CA PRO A 46 -9.59 -14.85 10.01
C PRO A 46 -10.88 -14.50 10.76
N GLU A 47 -10.78 -14.00 11.99
CA GLU A 47 -11.90 -13.64 12.87
C GLU A 47 -12.44 -12.22 12.66
N GLY A 48 -11.93 -11.46 11.68
CA GLY A 48 -12.38 -10.10 11.41
C GLY A 48 -11.67 -9.01 12.23
N GLY A 49 -10.43 -9.27 12.65
CA GLY A 49 -9.55 -8.31 13.30
C GLY A 49 -8.36 -7.92 12.43
N THR A 50 -7.44 -7.14 12.98
CA THR A 50 -6.16 -6.84 12.34
C THR A 50 -5.02 -6.88 13.34
N ASP A 51 -3.91 -7.48 12.95
CA ASP A 51 -2.67 -7.49 13.73
C ASP A 51 -1.64 -6.57 13.08
N VAL A 52 -0.95 -5.75 13.87
CA VAL A 52 0.20 -4.98 13.39
C VAL A 52 1.38 -5.93 13.18
N ILE A 53 1.83 -6.06 11.94
CA ILE A 53 2.99 -6.90 11.62
C ILE A 53 4.26 -6.08 11.43
N TRP A 54 4.12 -4.79 11.15
CA TRP A 54 5.25 -3.86 11.05
C TRP A 54 4.81 -2.39 11.09
N SER A 55 5.71 -1.51 11.54
CA SER A 55 5.57 -0.06 11.49
C SER A 55 6.75 0.56 10.74
N ALA A 56 6.43 1.44 9.79
CA ALA A 56 7.38 2.21 9.01
C ALA A 56 7.81 3.50 9.73
N SER A 57 8.74 4.24 9.13
CA SER A 57 9.20 5.54 9.61
C SER A 57 8.26 6.70 9.32
N SER A 58 7.34 6.54 8.36
CA SER A 58 6.27 7.48 8.04
C SER A 58 5.08 6.72 7.44
N ASP A 59 4.04 7.46 7.08
CA ASP A 59 2.86 6.91 6.43
C ASP A 59 3.20 6.09 5.19
N ILE A 60 2.59 4.92 5.09
CA ILE A 60 2.65 4.03 3.93
C ILE A 60 1.69 4.56 2.89
N THR A 61 2.21 4.90 1.71
CA THR A 61 1.45 5.54 0.62
C THR A 61 1.17 4.60 -0.54
N CYS A 62 1.92 3.51 -0.67
CA CYS A 62 1.58 2.44 -1.61
C CYS A 62 2.18 1.09 -1.18
N LEU A 63 1.54 0.01 -1.61
CA LEU A 63 2.00 -1.36 -1.40
C LEU A 63 1.92 -2.17 -2.70
N ALA A 64 2.84 -3.13 -2.89
CA ALA A 64 2.75 -4.13 -3.95
C ALA A 64 3.34 -5.47 -3.51
N SER A 65 2.70 -6.57 -3.91
CA SER A 65 3.17 -7.95 -3.71
C SER A 65 3.60 -8.55 -5.04
N ASP A 66 4.63 -9.40 -5.05
CA ASP A 66 5.00 -10.22 -6.21
C ASP A 66 4.31 -11.61 -6.22
N ASP A 67 3.40 -11.83 -5.27
CA ASP A 67 2.69 -13.09 -4.99
C ASP A 67 3.60 -14.29 -4.64
N SER A 68 4.89 -14.05 -4.47
CA SER A 68 5.93 -15.04 -4.15
C SER A 68 6.65 -14.73 -2.84
N GLY A 69 6.28 -13.64 -2.16
CA GLY A 69 6.76 -13.27 -0.83
C GLY A 69 7.56 -11.98 -0.75
N ALA A 70 7.73 -11.25 -1.87
CA ALA A 70 8.23 -9.87 -1.85
C ALA A 70 7.08 -8.89 -1.62
N LEU A 71 7.35 -7.86 -0.82
CA LEU A 71 6.48 -6.72 -0.58
C LEU A 71 7.28 -5.44 -0.84
N ALA A 72 6.86 -4.67 -1.83
CA ALA A 72 7.31 -3.29 -2.01
C ALA A 72 6.42 -2.36 -1.18
N VAL A 73 7.05 -1.39 -0.51
CA VAL A 73 6.38 -0.38 0.32
C VAL A 73 6.89 0.99 -0.10
N GLY A 74 5.98 1.88 -0.52
CA GLY A 74 6.25 3.30 -0.68
C GLY A 74 5.85 4.08 0.56
N LEU A 75 6.67 5.06 0.93
CA LEU A 75 6.50 5.87 2.12
C LEU A 75 6.46 7.37 1.78
N ASP A 76 5.66 8.11 2.55
CA ASP A 76 5.41 9.55 2.32
C ASP A 76 6.66 10.42 2.41
N GLU A 77 7.67 10.03 3.19
CA GLU A 77 8.93 10.79 3.28
C GLU A 77 9.84 10.64 2.06
N GLY A 78 9.40 9.90 1.03
CA GLY A 78 10.09 9.78 -0.26
C GLY A 78 11.00 8.56 -0.37
N ARG A 79 10.64 7.46 0.29
CA ARG A 79 11.40 6.20 0.26
C ARG A 79 10.54 5.06 -0.27
N VAL A 80 11.18 4.16 -1.02
CA VAL A 80 10.63 2.86 -1.37
C VAL A 80 11.56 1.78 -0.82
N LEU A 81 10.99 0.71 -0.28
CA LEU A 81 11.73 -0.43 0.24
C LEU A 81 11.09 -1.75 -0.19
N ILE A 82 11.91 -2.79 -0.31
CA ILE A 82 11.46 -4.16 -0.60
C ILE A 82 11.76 -5.05 0.61
N ARG A 83 10.76 -5.82 1.00
CA ARG A 83 10.83 -6.79 2.10
C ARG A 83 10.45 -8.17 1.61
N GLY A 84 11.23 -9.17 1.98
CA GLY A 84 11.07 -10.54 1.49
C GLY A 84 11.40 -10.68 0.01
N GLY A 85 11.30 -11.92 -0.46
CA GLY A 85 11.65 -12.27 -1.84
C GLY A 85 13.14 -12.06 -2.17
N ARG A 86 13.44 -11.97 -3.46
CA ARG A 86 14.83 -11.93 -3.96
C ARG A 86 15.55 -10.61 -3.68
N HIS A 87 14.81 -9.50 -3.67
CA HIS A 87 15.37 -8.14 -3.51
C HIS A 87 15.18 -7.62 -2.09
N ASP A 88 15.03 -8.52 -1.11
CA ASP A 88 14.88 -8.17 0.31
C ASP A 88 15.99 -7.23 0.80
N GLY A 89 15.58 -6.21 1.55
CA GLY A 89 16.49 -5.21 2.11
C GLY A 89 16.90 -4.12 1.12
N TRP A 90 16.45 -4.16 -0.13
CA TRP A 90 16.60 -3.02 -1.02
C TRP A 90 15.80 -1.82 -0.51
N GLU A 91 16.40 -0.65 -0.53
CA GLU A 91 15.73 0.62 -0.29
C GLU A 91 16.30 1.70 -1.21
N GLY A 92 15.47 2.67 -1.56
CA GLY A 92 15.85 3.79 -2.41
C GLY A 92 15.05 5.04 -2.11
N THR A 93 15.72 6.19 -2.19
CA THR A 93 15.12 7.53 -2.11
C THR A 93 15.19 8.27 -3.45
N GLN A 94 15.80 7.64 -4.46
CA GLN A 94 15.95 8.19 -5.80
C GLN A 94 15.98 7.07 -6.84
N LEU A 95 15.47 7.36 -8.05
CA LEU A 95 15.50 6.49 -9.21
C LEU A 95 16.18 7.24 -10.36
N ASN A 96 17.28 6.69 -10.87
CA ASN A 96 18.09 7.32 -11.95
C ASN A 96 18.47 8.78 -11.67
N GLY A 97 18.79 9.09 -10.40
CA GLY A 97 19.15 10.44 -9.95
C GLY A 97 17.97 11.40 -9.76
N MET A 98 16.73 10.96 -9.99
CA MET A 98 15.53 11.73 -9.63
C MET A 98 15.03 11.33 -8.25
N PRO A 99 14.71 12.28 -7.36
CA PRO A 99 14.18 11.96 -6.03
C PRO A 99 12.80 11.31 -6.14
N ILE A 100 12.53 10.38 -5.23
CA ILE A 100 11.18 9.87 -4.98
C ILE A 100 10.51 10.86 -4.04
N VAL A 101 9.40 11.47 -4.47
CA VAL A 101 8.70 12.50 -3.68
C VAL A 101 7.31 12.05 -3.25
N ALA A 102 6.50 11.55 -4.18
CA ALA A 102 5.13 11.10 -3.89
C ALA A 102 4.86 9.71 -4.50
N PRO A 103 5.44 8.62 -3.94
CA PRO A 103 5.12 7.28 -4.39
C PRO A 103 3.64 6.99 -4.09
N SER A 104 2.84 6.79 -5.13
CA SER A 104 1.37 6.72 -5.00
C SER A 104 0.77 5.37 -5.38
N ALA A 105 1.47 4.60 -6.21
CA ALA A 105 1.06 3.25 -6.57
C ALA A 105 2.28 2.44 -7.02
N ALA A 106 2.24 1.13 -6.81
CA ALA A 106 3.26 0.23 -7.29
C ALA A 106 2.65 -1.10 -7.75
N VAL A 107 3.33 -1.79 -8.66
CA VAL A 107 2.96 -3.17 -9.06
C VAL A 107 4.20 -3.91 -9.55
N PHE A 108 4.35 -5.17 -9.16
CA PHE A 108 5.35 -6.05 -9.77
C PHE A 108 4.81 -6.58 -11.10
N THR A 109 5.60 -6.45 -12.19
CA THR A 109 5.30 -7.16 -13.46
C THR A 109 5.90 -8.56 -13.49
N ASP A 110 6.96 -8.73 -12.71
CA ASP A 110 7.68 -9.98 -12.46
C ASP A 110 8.54 -9.80 -11.19
N PRO A 111 9.19 -10.86 -10.67
CA PRO A 111 9.98 -10.76 -9.45
C PRO A 111 11.24 -9.88 -9.54
N ASP A 112 11.58 -9.29 -10.69
CA ASP A 112 12.69 -8.34 -10.90
C ASP A 112 12.24 -6.91 -11.17
N THR A 113 10.97 -6.71 -11.50
CA THR A 113 10.52 -5.47 -12.11
C THR A 113 9.33 -4.90 -11.34
N LEU A 114 9.58 -3.78 -10.66
CA LEU A 114 8.55 -2.98 -10.00
C LEU A 114 8.25 -1.74 -10.84
N LEU A 115 6.99 -1.56 -11.22
CA LEU A 115 6.50 -0.29 -11.75
C LEU A 115 6.07 0.59 -10.57
N LEU A 116 6.53 1.84 -10.54
CA LEU A 116 6.22 2.82 -9.50
C LEU A 116 5.65 4.09 -10.13
N CYS A 117 4.53 4.54 -9.60
CA CYS A 117 3.94 5.84 -9.93
C CYS A 117 4.41 6.89 -8.91
N LEU A 118 4.92 8.02 -9.41
CA LEU A 118 5.20 9.21 -8.63
C LEU A 118 4.15 10.28 -8.97
N ALA A 119 3.28 10.64 -8.04
CA ALA A 119 2.15 11.54 -8.28
C ALA A 119 2.58 13.01 -8.47
N SER A 120 3.71 13.39 -7.89
CA SER A 120 4.26 14.75 -7.95
C SER A 120 5.78 14.72 -7.78
N GLN A 121 6.45 15.78 -8.24
CA GLN A 121 7.86 16.06 -7.96
C GLN A 121 8.03 17.13 -6.88
N ASP A 122 6.95 17.81 -6.48
CA ASP A 122 7.01 19.00 -5.63
C ASP A 122 6.24 18.84 -4.32
N ASN A 123 5.25 17.94 -4.28
CA ASN A 123 4.38 17.73 -3.12
C ASN A 123 4.40 16.25 -2.74
N ARG A 124 4.43 15.95 -1.44
CA ARG A 124 4.26 14.59 -0.91
C ARG A 124 2.80 14.15 -0.98
N MET A 125 2.54 12.88 -0.72
CA MET A 125 1.16 12.38 -0.68
C MET A 125 0.39 13.00 0.50
N GLY A 126 1.04 13.16 1.65
CA GLY A 126 0.48 13.80 2.84
C GLY A 126 0.20 15.30 2.70
N ASP A 127 0.76 15.98 1.70
CA ASP A 127 0.53 17.41 1.47
C ASP A 127 -0.86 17.68 0.84
N TRP A 128 -1.53 16.64 0.31
CA TRP A 128 -2.80 16.79 -0.37
C TRP A 128 -3.94 16.67 0.64
N SER A 129 -4.74 17.75 0.79
CA SER A 129 -5.76 17.79 1.83
C SER A 129 -6.86 16.75 1.60
N SER A 130 -7.07 15.89 2.58
CA SER A 130 -8.31 15.14 2.75
C SER A 130 -9.13 15.87 3.82
N THR A 131 -10.12 16.66 3.40
CA THR A 131 -11.06 17.34 4.33
C THR A 131 -12.21 16.41 4.68
#